data_AF-A0A2R4TEE4-F1
#
_entry.id   AF-A0A2R4TEE4-F1
#
_cell.length_a   1.000
_cell.length_b   1.000
_cell.length_c   1.000
_cell.angle_alpha   90.00
_cell.angle_beta   90.00
_cell.angle_gamma   90.00
#
_symmetry.space_group_name_H-M   'P 1'
#
loop_
_entity.id
_entity.type
_entity.pdbx_description
1 polymer ?
#
loop_
_entity_poly.entity_id
_entity_poly.type
_entity_poly.pdbx_seq_one_letter_code
_entity_poly.pdbx_strand_id
1 'polypeptide(L)'
;MARETLAGRVSLLSRTGKILLAGGVVLTALALVVSAVSLYGGDSARAGADASGGDSDFGRGDGLGGAPQRIEPSALPGTSPSASPTGSSSPSPRPTGSRGGKKPKPPQNASSPSYSAWAGPGCSGGGLYKERGRYSDGDDGWYEVDEGGHRGDGCDGSFTAIPMSGSTTKDSDGTATWSWYVGSGYTTCSVSVVIPESRRDRDVAGEPTTYNVLADPDDQDSAIKSFRIDQTKLRGSGLIVEKIPVRNQQLAVQLVDRGQDWGSDRDGAHHAAAQMRADCRA
;
A
#
# COMPACT_ATOMS: atom_id res chain seq x y z
N MET A 1 -72.41 6.90 26.58
CA MET A 1 -71.54 7.69 25.69
C MET A 1 -70.48 6.72 25.13
N ALA A 2 -70.79 5.84 24.18
CA ALA A 2 -71.06 6.07 22.76
C ALA A 2 -69.80 6.43 21.94
N ARG A 3 -69.39 5.46 21.08
CA ARG A 3 -68.73 5.53 19.75
C ARG A 3 -67.87 4.25 19.58
N GLU A 4 -68.27 3.21 18.83
CA GLU A 4 -68.36 3.10 17.34
C GLU A 4 -67.08 3.62 16.64
N THR A 5 -66.45 3.05 15.61
CA THR A 5 -66.62 1.93 14.65
C THR A 5 -65.27 1.90 13.87
N LEU A 6 -64.68 0.75 13.50
CA LEU A 6 -64.87 -0.01 12.24
C LEU A 6 -64.41 0.71 10.96
N ALA A 7 -63.23 0.32 10.43
CA ALA A 7 -62.84 0.22 9.00
C ALA A 7 -61.32 -0.04 8.92
N GLY A 8 -60.74 -0.99 8.19
CA GLY A 8 -61.25 -1.86 7.14
C GLY A 8 -60.46 -1.64 5.84
N ARG A 9 -59.77 -2.69 5.36
CA ARG A 9 -59.81 -3.29 3.99
C ARG A 9 -58.43 -3.80 3.50
N VAL A 10 -58.30 -5.12 3.33
CA VAL A 10 -58.33 -5.93 2.06
C VAL A 10 -56.92 -6.02 1.43
N SER A 11 -56.18 -7.11 1.66
CA SER A 11 -56.13 -8.36 0.87
C SER A 11 -55.67 -8.18 -0.57
N LEU A 12 -54.54 -8.83 -0.92
CA LEU A 12 -54.42 -9.69 -2.10
C LEU A 12 -53.33 -10.74 -1.84
N LEU A 13 -53.77 -11.99 -1.71
CA LEU A 13 -52.98 -13.20 -1.73
C LEU A 13 -52.51 -13.54 -3.16
N SER A 14 -51.34 -14.13 -3.26
CA SER A 14 -50.98 -15.14 -4.27
C SER A 14 -49.94 -16.05 -3.60
N ARG A 15 -50.25 -17.23 -3.01
CA ARG A 15 -50.73 -18.51 -3.60
C ARG A 15 -49.98 -18.80 -4.90
N THR A 16 -48.86 -19.51 -4.89
CA THR A 16 -48.78 -20.98 -4.90
C THR A 16 -47.27 -21.35 -4.94
N GLY A 17 -46.76 -22.46 -4.41
CA GLY A 17 -47.31 -23.59 -3.70
C GLY A 17 -46.14 -24.41 -3.13
N LYS A 18 -46.25 -24.82 -1.87
CA LYS A 18 -45.45 -25.89 -1.26
C LYS A 18 -46.25 -27.17 -1.39
N ILE A 19 -45.71 -28.22 -2.02
CA ILE A 19 -46.13 -29.61 -1.78
C ILE A 19 -44.90 -30.54 -1.94
N LEU A 20 -44.50 -31.12 -0.79
CA LEU A 20 -44.00 -32.48 -0.46
C LEU A 20 -42.78 -33.06 -1.22
N LEU A 21 -41.65 -33.34 -0.57
CA LEU A 21 -41.33 -34.51 0.28
C LEU A 21 -41.61 -35.87 -0.37
N ALA A 22 -40.55 -36.60 -0.75
CA ALA A 22 -40.20 -37.92 -0.20
C ALA A 22 -39.14 -38.65 -1.04
N GLY A 23 -38.11 -39.15 -0.36
CA GLY A 23 -37.59 -40.51 -0.57
C GLY A 23 -36.47 -40.71 -1.61
N GLY A 24 -35.34 -41.27 -1.15
CA GLY A 24 -34.39 -41.94 -2.04
C GLY A 24 -32.96 -42.04 -1.53
N VAL A 25 -32.72 -42.90 -0.53
CA VAL A 25 -31.39 -43.41 -0.19
C VAL A 25 -30.89 -44.27 -1.36
N VAL A 26 -29.71 -43.98 -1.91
CA VAL A 26 -28.88 -44.98 -2.60
C VAL A 26 -27.44 -44.83 -2.13
N LEU A 27 -27.03 -45.82 -1.34
CA LEU A 27 -25.64 -46.21 -1.10
C LEU A 27 -25.05 -46.77 -2.40
N THR A 28 -23.92 -46.23 -2.84
CA THR A 28 -22.95 -46.99 -3.64
C THR A 28 -21.53 -46.70 -3.16
N ALA A 29 -20.94 -47.74 -2.59
CA ALA A 29 -19.53 -47.88 -2.31
C ALA A 29 -18.77 -48.17 -3.62
N LEU A 30 -17.56 -47.63 -3.76
CA LEU A 30 -16.47 -48.13 -4.61
C LEU A 30 -15.17 -47.61 -3.96
N ALA A 31 -14.52 -48.40 -3.11
CA ALA A 31 -13.60 -49.50 -3.41
C ALA A 31 -12.21 -49.02 -3.90
N LEU A 32 -11.29 -49.01 -2.93
CA LEU A 32 -9.85 -49.33 -2.97
C LEU A 32 -9.18 -49.47 -4.36
N VAL A 33 -8.16 -48.64 -4.59
CA VAL A 33 -6.96 -49.09 -5.32
C VAL A 33 -5.76 -48.91 -4.40
N VAL A 34 -5.42 -50.00 -3.72
CA VAL A 34 -4.07 -50.24 -3.22
C VAL A 34 -3.28 -50.82 -4.39
N SER A 35 -2.15 -50.19 -4.72
CA SER A 35 -1.10 -50.85 -5.47
C SER A 35 0.21 -50.60 -4.75
N ALA A 36 0.55 -51.56 -3.88
CA ALA A 36 1.90 -51.78 -3.42
C ALA A 36 2.66 -52.48 -4.55
N VAL A 37 3.79 -51.91 -4.98
CA VAL A 37 4.92 -52.70 -5.49
C VAL A 37 6.13 -52.31 -4.65
N SER A 38 6.52 -53.28 -3.83
CA SER A 38 7.71 -53.29 -3.00
C SER A 38 8.93 -53.69 -3.84
N LEU A 39 10.06 -53.03 -3.53
CA LEU A 39 11.41 -53.60 -3.38
C LEU A 39 12.12 -54.24 -4.61
N TYR A 40 13.06 -53.48 -5.16
CA TYR A 40 14.43 -53.90 -5.49
C TYR A 40 15.31 -52.70 -5.04
N GLY A 41 16.22 -52.78 -4.08
CA GLY A 41 17.37 -53.68 -4.01
C GLY A 41 18.60 -52.88 -4.48
N GLY A 42 19.56 -52.59 -3.60
CA GLY A 42 20.83 -51.97 -4.04
C GLY A 42 21.57 -51.18 -2.98
N ASP A 43 22.47 -51.89 -2.31
CA ASP A 43 23.44 -51.43 -1.31
C ASP A 43 24.65 -50.70 -1.95
N SER A 44 25.34 -49.91 -1.12
CA SER A 44 26.79 -49.60 -1.15
C SER A 44 27.46 -48.75 -2.25
N ALA A 45 28.09 -47.65 -1.79
CA ALA A 45 29.46 -47.15 -2.05
C ALA A 45 29.47 -45.61 -2.22
N ARG A 46 29.94 -44.83 -1.23
CA ARG A 46 31.34 -44.42 -0.95
C ARG A 46 32.09 -43.76 -2.14
N ALA A 47 32.69 -42.61 -1.80
CA ALA A 47 33.70 -41.81 -2.50
C ALA A 47 33.16 -40.91 -3.64
N GLY A 48 33.57 -39.65 -3.80
CA GLY A 48 34.70 -38.95 -3.21
C GLY A 48 34.42 -37.46 -3.05
N ALA A 49 35.07 -36.91 -2.02
CA ALA A 49 35.30 -35.49 -1.88
C ALA A 49 36.39 -35.09 -2.87
N ASP A 50 36.13 -34.05 -3.66
CA ASP A 50 37.15 -33.25 -4.35
C ASP A 50 36.67 -31.79 -4.33
N ALA A 51 37.04 -31.08 -3.27
CA ALA A 51 36.99 -29.62 -3.22
C ALA A 51 38.43 -29.12 -3.18
N SER A 52 39.02 -28.98 -4.37
CA SER A 52 40.30 -28.32 -4.56
C SER A 52 40.11 -26.81 -4.47
N GLY A 53 40.94 -26.19 -3.62
CA GLY A 53 40.92 -24.78 -3.30
C GLY A 53 41.15 -23.85 -4.50
N GLY A 54 40.45 -22.72 -4.46
CA GLY A 54 40.76 -21.54 -5.23
C GLY A 54 41.04 -20.40 -4.26
N ASP A 55 42.33 -20.14 -4.05
CA ASP A 55 42.82 -18.85 -3.56
C ASP A 55 42.59 -17.80 -4.66
N SER A 56 41.85 -16.74 -4.36
CA SER A 56 41.96 -15.47 -5.11
C SER A 56 41.94 -14.30 -4.14
N ASP A 57 43.16 -13.95 -3.78
CA ASP A 57 43.77 -12.62 -3.61
C ASP A 57 42.84 -11.39 -3.61
N PHE A 58 43.07 -10.57 -2.58
CA PHE A 58 42.36 -9.33 -2.29
C PHE A 58 42.88 -8.20 -3.18
N GLY A 59 42.20 -8.00 -4.31
CA GLY A 59 42.33 -6.82 -5.15
C GLY A 59 41.57 -5.61 -4.59
N ARG A 60 42.33 -4.69 -4.02
CA ARG A 60 42.00 -3.31 -3.63
C ARG A 60 41.24 -2.56 -4.75
N GLY A 61 40.11 -1.95 -4.41
CA GLY A 61 39.32 -1.10 -5.30
C GLY A 61 38.48 -0.09 -4.53
N ASP A 62 39.06 1.08 -4.31
CA ASP A 62 38.38 2.30 -3.87
C ASP A 62 37.22 2.66 -4.81
N GLY A 63 36.09 3.12 -4.27
CA GLY A 63 35.16 3.94 -5.04
C GLY A 63 33.67 3.84 -4.70
N LEU A 64 33.17 4.92 -4.09
CA LEU A 64 31.80 5.46 -4.26
C LEU A 64 30.68 4.86 -3.39
N GLY A 65 30.85 4.97 -2.07
CA GLY A 65 29.72 5.08 -1.15
C GLY A 65 29.06 6.46 -1.27
N GLY A 66 27.97 6.55 -2.04
CA GLY A 66 27.12 7.73 -2.10
C GLY A 66 26.09 7.73 -0.97
N ALA A 67 26.34 8.48 0.09
CA ALA A 67 25.35 8.75 1.13
C ALA A 67 24.25 9.71 0.60
N PRO A 68 22.96 9.47 0.88
CA PRO A 68 21.92 10.43 0.57
C PRO A 68 22.08 11.68 1.45
N GLN A 69 22.13 12.85 0.80
CA GLN A 69 22.26 14.16 1.42
C GLN A 69 21.01 14.48 2.24
N ARG A 70 21.18 14.63 3.55
CA ARG A 70 20.22 15.26 4.46
C ARG A 70 20.18 16.76 4.16
N ILE A 71 19.03 17.26 3.68
CA ILE A 71 18.77 18.70 3.64
C ILE A 71 18.41 19.12 5.06
N GLU A 72 19.36 19.74 5.76
CA GLU A 72 19.07 20.46 7.00
C GLU A 72 18.65 21.91 6.71
N PRO A 73 17.71 22.49 7.48
CA PRO A 73 17.41 23.92 7.42
C PRO A 73 18.53 24.77 8.01
N SER A 74 19.01 25.76 7.26
CA SER A 74 20.00 26.75 7.72
C SER A 74 19.48 27.58 8.90
N ALA A 75 20.27 27.61 9.98
CA ALA A 75 20.13 28.54 11.08
C ALA A 75 20.66 29.95 10.73
N LEU A 76 19.98 30.98 11.22
CA LEU A 76 20.45 32.37 11.29
C LEU A 76 21.54 32.52 12.36
N PRO A 77 22.53 33.40 12.17
CA PRO A 77 22.78 34.38 13.23
C PRO A 77 23.32 35.74 12.74
N GLY A 78 23.00 36.81 13.49
CA GLY A 78 23.72 38.09 13.40
C GLY A 78 22.98 39.27 14.05
N THR A 79 23.20 39.46 15.35
CA THR A 79 22.61 40.53 16.19
C THR A 79 23.49 41.79 16.25
N SER A 80 22.83 42.95 16.46
CA SER A 80 23.27 44.15 17.23
C SER A 80 24.07 45.27 16.51
N PRO A 81 24.13 46.51 17.07
CA PRO A 81 23.05 47.39 17.53
C PRO A 81 23.28 48.88 17.12
N SER A 82 22.29 49.78 17.15
CA SER A 82 22.55 51.21 17.51
C SER A 82 21.28 52.05 17.73
N ALA A 83 21.41 52.98 18.67
CA ALA A 83 20.39 53.87 19.23
C ALA A 83 20.01 55.07 18.34
N SER A 84 18.81 55.63 18.58
CA SER A 84 18.41 57.03 18.26
C SER A 84 18.91 57.98 19.38
N PRO A 85 18.85 59.35 19.32
CA PRO A 85 17.94 60.23 18.55
C PRO A 85 18.53 61.63 18.12
N THR A 86 17.61 62.57 17.79
CA THR A 86 17.75 64.03 17.47
C THR A 86 18.07 64.36 16.00
N GLY A 87 17.49 65.34 15.29
CA GLY A 87 16.53 66.41 15.55
C GLY A 87 16.68 67.46 14.42
N SER A 88 15.63 68.24 14.13
CA SER A 88 15.60 69.52 13.37
C SER A 88 15.23 69.57 11.86
N SER A 89 13.96 69.98 11.64
CA SER A 89 13.45 71.10 10.80
C SER A 89 13.55 71.14 9.25
N SER A 90 12.36 71.01 8.61
CA SER A 90 11.68 71.78 7.51
C SER A 90 12.45 72.67 6.50
N PRO A 91 11.89 73.05 5.31
CA PRO A 91 10.56 72.77 4.74
C PRO A 91 10.54 72.35 3.23
N SER A 92 9.35 71.94 2.75
CA SER A 92 9.04 71.60 1.34
C SER A 92 9.28 72.74 0.33
N PRO A 93 9.39 72.36 -0.96
CA PRO A 93 8.42 72.85 -1.93
C PRO A 93 7.83 71.73 -2.81
N ARG A 94 6.50 71.79 -2.98
CA ARG A 94 5.77 71.00 -3.97
C ARG A 94 5.97 71.64 -5.35
N PRO A 95 6.14 70.82 -6.39
CA PRO A 95 5.35 71.08 -7.59
C PRO A 95 4.59 69.83 -8.08
N THR A 96 3.56 70.18 -8.81
CA THR A 96 2.53 69.41 -9.49
C THR A 96 3.03 68.37 -10.49
N GLY A 97 2.36 67.21 -10.50
CA GLY A 97 1.97 66.52 -11.73
C GLY A 97 2.97 65.55 -12.34
N SER A 98 2.75 64.24 -12.13
CA SER A 98 2.77 63.26 -13.21
C SER A 98 2.06 61.99 -12.77
N ARG A 99 1.20 61.46 -13.64
CA ARG A 99 0.50 60.18 -13.49
C ARG A 99 1.54 59.05 -13.44
N GLY A 100 1.95 58.65 -12.24
CA GLY A 100 2.81 57.49 -12.02
C GLY A 100 2.00 56.20 -12.16
N GLY A 101 2.31 55.42 -13.20
CA GLY A 101 1.63 54.19 -13.56
C GLY A 101 1.53 53.18 -12.41
N LYS A 102 0.39 52.50 -12.35
CA LYS A 102 0.23 51.29 -11.54
C LYS A 102 1.35 50.33 -11.92
N LYS A 103 2.26 50.02 -10.97
CA LYS A 103 3.20 48.91 -11.14
C LYS A 103 2.39 47.67 -11.54
N PRO A 104 2.73 46.97 -12.64
CA PRO A 104 2.11 45.71 -12.98
C PRO A 104 2.28 44.76 -11.79
N LYS A 105 1.15 44.24 -11.28
CA LYS A 105 1.17 43.13 -10.32
C LYS A 105 1.93 41.98 -11.00
N PRO A 106 2.92 41.36 -10.32
CA PRO A 106 3.57 40.17 -10.86
C PRO A 106 2.49 39.16 -11.25
N PRO A 107 2.60 38.48 -12.41
CA PRO A 107 1.64 37.44 -12.75
C PRO A 107 1.60 36.43 -11.61
N GLN A 108 0.45 36.32 -10.95
CA GLN A 108 0.18 35.20 -10.07
C GLN A 108 0.13 33.98 -11.00
N ASN A 109 1.23 33.24 -11.08
CA ASN A 109 1.21 31.93 -11.71
C ASN A 109 0.15 31.12 -10.98
N ALA A 110 -0.97 30.84 -11.66
CA ALA A 110 -1.96 29.92 -11.14
C ALA A 110 -1.24 28.59 -10.89
N SER A 111 -1.18 28.15 -9.63
CA SER A 111 -0.66 26.83 -9.31
C SER A 111 -1.53 25.80 -10.02
N SER A 112 -0.93 24.94 -10.84
CA SER A 112 -1.64 23.81 -11.47
C SER A 112 -2.38 23.01 -10.40
N PRO A 113 -3.56 22.44 -10.71
CA PRO A 113 -4.24 21.52 -9.81
C PRO A 113 -3.29 20.42 -9.32
N SER A 114 -3.34 20.15 -8.02
CA SER A 114 -2.61 19.05 -7.41
C SER A 114 -3.50 18.28 -6.45
N TYR A 115 -3.25 16.99 -6.32
CA TYR A 115 -3.90 16.08 -5.39
C TYR A 115 -2.82 15.39 -4.56
N SER A 116 -3.02 15.31 -3.25
CA SER A 116 -2.16 14.53 -2.36
C SER A 116 -2.96 13.96 -1.20
N ALA A 117 -2.85 12.66 -0.97
CA ALA A 117 -3.61 11.96 0.07
C ALA A 117 -2.95 10.64 0.48
N TRP A 118 -2.95 10.37 1.78
CA TRP A 118 -2.59 9.07 2.33
C TRP A 118 -3.76 8.08 2.25
N ALA A 119 -3.47 6.79 2.30
CA ALA A 119 -4.42 5.71 2.52
C ALA A 119 -3.67 4.50 3.11
N GLY A 120 -4.38 3.63 3.82
CA GLY A 120 -3.82 2.41 4.40
C GLY A 120 -4.46 2.07 5.74
N PRO A 121 -4.00 1.01 6.42
CA PRO A 121 -4.37 0.73 7.80
C PRO A 121 -4.18 1.96 8.68
N GLY A 122 -5.11 2.18 9.61
CA GLY A 122 -5.03 3.29 10.57
C GLY A 122 -5.14 4.70 10.00
N CYS A 123 -5.31 4.88 8.67
CA CYS A 123 -5.49 6.20 8.05
C CYS A 123 -6.97 6.62 7.99
N SER A 124 -7.26 7.86 8.39
CA SER A 124 -8.60 8.43 8.38
C SER A 124 -8.90 9.38 7.21
N GLY A 125 -7.97 9.57 6.26
CA GLY A 125 -8.06 10.68 5.28
C GLY A 125 -7.80 10.30 3.83
N GLY A 126 -8.45 11.02 2.91
CA GLY A 126 -8.07 11.24 1.50
C GLY A 126 -8.20 10.07 0.51
N GLY A 127 -7.89 8.85 0.91
CA GLY A 127 -8.10 7.63 0.15
C GLY A 127 -8.80 6.53 0.96
N LEU A 128 -8.96 5.36 0.34
CA LEU A 128 -9.61 4.18 0.90
C LEU A 128 -8.61 3.02 0.97
N TYR A 129 -8.80 2.17 1.95
CA TYR A 129 -8.07 0.91 2.12
C TYR A 129 -9.08 -0.22 2.32
N LYS A 130 -8.92 -1.32 1.58
CA LYS A 130 -9.79 -2.49 1.64
C LYS A 130 -8.98 -3.77 1.65
N GLU A 131 -9.30 -4.68 2.57
CA GLU A 131 -8.76 -6.03 2.61
C GLU A 131 -9.83 -7.03 2.16
N ARG A 132 -9.39 -8.11 1.52
CA ARG A 132 -10.24 -9.24 1.14
C ARG A 132 -9.43 -10.53 1.25
N GLY A 133 -10.10 -11.62 1.63
CA GLY A 133 -9.45 -12.89 1.95
C GLY A 133 -8.89 -12.94 3.38
N ARG A 134 -9.22 -11.95 4.22
CA ARG A 134 -8.75 -11.88 5.61
C ARG A 134 -9.30 -13.05 6.43
N TYR A 135 -8.41 -13.75 7.12
CA TYR A 135 -8.73 -14.76 8.12
C TYR A 135 -7.77 -14.63 9.30
N SER A 136 -8.15 -15.17 10.45
CA SER A 136 -7.32 -15.14 11.66
C SER A 136 -6.94 -16.56 12.06
N ASP A 137 -5.64 -16.82 12.22
CA ASP A 137 -5.08 -18.10 12.63
C ASP A 137 -3.74 -17.89 13.36
N GLY A 138 -3.78 -17.12 14.46
CA GLY A 138 -2.56 -16.71 15.17
C GLY A 138 -1.57 -15.99 14.24
N ASP A 139 -0.31 -16.43 14.27
CA ASP A 139 0.76 -15.91 13.42
C ASP A 139 0.69 -16.45 11.98
N ASP A 140 -0.12 -17.47 11.67
CA ASP A 140 -0.28 -18.04 10.31
C ASP A 140 -1.38 -17.33 9.50
N GLY A 141 -2.21 -16.53 10.17
CA GLY A 141 -3.26 -15.73 9.55
C GLY A 141 -2.87 -14.28 9.33
N TRP A 142 -3.88 -13.46 9.05
CA TRP A 142 -3.74 -12.01 9.00
C TRP A 142 -3.71 -11.45 10.42
N TYR A 143 -2.80 -10.52 10.68
CA TYR A 143 -2.78 -9.76 11.92
C TYR A 143 -2.33 -8.32 11.69
N GLU A 144 -2.70 -7.46 12.62
CA GLU A 144 -2.23 -6.08 12.66
C GLU A 144 -0.97 -6.01 13.52
N VAL A 145 -0.04 -5.15 13.10
CA VAL A 145 1.13 -4.76 13.86
C VAL A 145 0.97 -3.27 14.17
N ASP A 146 0.94 -2.92 15.45
CA ASP A 146 0.51 -1.60 15.94
C ASP A 146 1.48 -0.44 15.62
N GLU A 147 2.70 -0.75 15.17
CA GLU A 147 3.75 0.24 14.88
C GLU A 147 4.60 -0.16 13.68
N GLY A 148 5.37 0.79 13.15
CA GLY A 148 6.33 0.56 12.06
C GLY A 148 5.98 1.24 10.75
N GLY A 149 4.70 1.58 10.55
CA GLY A 149 4.20 2.33 9.40
C GLY A 149 4.36 3.85 9.53
N HIS A 150 3.72 4.58 8.61
CA HIS A 150 3.69 6.05 8.62
C HIS A 150 2.71 6.59 9.65
N ARG A 151 3.19 7.49 10.50
CA ARG A 151 2.40 8.17 11.52
C ARG A 151 2.25 9.66 11.20
N GLY A 152 1.06 10.20 11.45
CA GLY A 152 0.70 11.57 11.12
C GLY A 152 -0.17 11.64 9.87
N ASP A 153 -0.59 12.85 9.48
CA ASP A 153 -1.50 13.10 8.35
C ASP A 153 -2.82 12.29 8.39
N GLY A 154 -3.24 11.92 9.60
CA GLY A 154 -4.43 11.08 9.83
C GLY A 154 -4.15 9.58 9.92
N CYS A 155 -2.89 9.14 9.89
CA CYS A 155 -2.48 7.74 10.06
C CYS A 155 -1.83 7.50 11.43
N ASP A 156 -2.12 6.35 12.05
CA ASP A 156 -1.58 5.98 13.36
C ASP A 156 -0.22 5.24 13.30
N GLY A 157 0.11 4.66 12.15
CA GLY A 157 1.35 3.92 11.92
C GLY A 157 1.23 2.41 12.10
N SER A 158 0.03 1.85 12.29
CA SER A 158 -0.16 0.40 12.25
C SER A 158 -0.08 -0.13 10.81
N PHE A 159 0.17 -1.42 10.63
CA PHE A 159 0.14 -2.05 9.32
C PHE A 159 -0.42 -3.46 9.40
N THR A 160 -0.87 -4.00 8.28
CA THR A 160 -1.38 -5.36 8.21
C THR A 160 -0.27 -6.30 7.73
N ALA A 161 0.01 -7.35 8.49
CA ALA A 161 0.76 -8.50 8.04
C ALA A 161 -0.18 -9.47 7.32
N ILE A 162 0.12 -9.75 6.06
CA ILE A 162 -0.69 -10.54 5.13
C ILE A 162 0.02 -11.87 4.88
N PRO A 163 -0.56 -13.03 5.24
CA PRO A 163 0.09 -14.31 5.00
C PRO A 163 0.29 -14.51 3.50
N MET A 164 1.44 -15.06 3.12
CA MET A 164 1.67 -15.37 1.71
C MET A 164 0.93 -16.65 1.30
N SER A 165 0.72 -16.83 0.00
CA SER A 165 0.03 -18.00 -0.56
C SER A 165 0.80 -19.33 -0.46
N GLY A 166 2.04 -19.30 0.02
CA GLY A 166 2.99 -20.41 -0.02
C GLY A 166 3.44 -20.82 -1.42
N SER A 167 3.23 -19.97 -2.42
CA SER A 167 3.63 -20.17 -3.80
C SER A 167 4.28 -18.95 -4.42
N THR A 168 5.44 -19.15 -5.05
CA THR A 168 6.11 -18.11 -5.84
C THR A 168 5.38 -17.74 -7.14
N THR A 169 4.36 -18.51 -7.55
CA THR A 169 3.71 -18.36 -8.87
C THR A 169 2.20 -18.23 -8.82
N LYS A 170 1.57 -18.48 -7.66
CA LYS A 170 0.12 -18.46 -7.52
C LYS A 170 -0.27 -17.49 -6.42
N ASP A 171 -1.23 -16.63 -6.72
CA ASP A 171 -1.96 -15.92 -5.67
C ASP A 171 -2.95 -16.91 -5.02
N SER A 172 -3.37 -16.61 -3.80
CA SER A 172 -4.62 -17.13 -3.25
C SER A 172 -5.67 -16.00 -3.29
N ASP A 173 -6.56 -15.92 -2.31
CA ASP A 173 -7.61 -14.89 -2.26
C ASP A 173 -7.19 -13.64 -1.46
N GLY A 174 -5.99 -13.62 -0.90
CA GLY A 174 -5.51 -12.55 -0.04
C GLY A 174 -5.11 -11.29 -0.81
N THR A 175 -5.79 -10.17 -0.54
CA THR A 175 -5.50 -8.88 -1.17
C THR A 175 -5.68 -7.69 -0.24
N ALA A 176 -4.85 -6.67 -0.43
CA ALA A 176 -5.01 -5.36 0.16
C ALA A 176 -4.99 -4.28 -0.94
N THR A 177 -6.03 -3.47 -1.01
CA THR A 177 -6.22 -2.46 -2.06
C THR A 177 -6.27 -1.06 -1.46
N TRP A 178 -5.42 -0.17 -1.98
CA TRP A 178 -5.46 1.27 -1.75
C TRP A 178 -6.10 1.96 -2.96
N SER A 179 -7.02 2.87 -2.72
CA SER A 179 -7.64 3.64 -3.81
C SER A 179 -7.90 5.09 -3.44
N TRP A 180 -7.86 5.95 -4.46
CA TRP A 180 -8.05 7.38 -4.33
C TRP A 180 -8.95 7.88 -5.46
N TYR A 181 -9.93 8.71 -5.13
CA TYR A 181 -10.63 9.51 -6.13
C TYR A 181 -9.86 10.82 -6.32
N VAL A 182 -9.07 10.88 -7.38
CA VAL A 182 -8.16 12.00 -7.66
C VAL A 182 -8.85 13.11 -8.46
N GLY A 183 -10.02 12.83 -9.02
CA GLY A 183 -10.77 13.78 -9.84
C GLY A 183 -10.30 13.85 -11.30
N SER A 184 -10.79 14.84 -12.04
CA SER A 184 -10.45 15.04 -13.44
C SER A 184 -9.14 15.83 -13.61
N GLY A 185 -8.53 15.73 -14.80
CA GLY A 185 -7.32 16.48 -15.16
C GLY A 185 -6.00 15.75 -14.91
N TYR A 186 -6.01 14.57 -14.30
CA TYR A 186 -4.82 13.74 -14.09
C TYR A 186 -4.84 12.50 -14.99
N THR A 187 -3.73 12.24 -15.67
CA THR A 187 -3.52 11.02 -16.48
C THR A 187 -2.62 10.01 -15.77
N THR A 188 -1.70 10.51 -14.95
CA THR A 188 -0.80 9.71 -14.12
C THR A 188 -0.53 10.40 -12.78
N CYS A 189 -0.23 9.62 -11.76
CA CYS A 189 0.23 10.07 -10.45
C CYS A 189 1.50 9.32 -10.04
N SER A 190 2.16 9.76 -8.98
CA SER A 190 3.13 8.96 -8.24
C SER A 190 2.50 8.40 -6.97
N VAL A 191 2.98 7.24 -6.53
CA VAL A 191 2.61 6.65 -5.24
C VAL A 191 3.85 6.48 -4.40
N SER A 192 3.86 7.06 -3.19
CA SER A 192 4.85 6.75 -2.16
C SER A 192 4.36 5.54 -1.38
N VAL A 193 5.12 4.45 -1.38
CA VAL A 193 4.81 3.20 -0.67
C VAL A 193 5.67 3.12 0.59
N VAL A 194 5.04 3.00 1.75
CA VAL A 194 5.73 2.78 3.03
C VAL A 194 5.99 1.30 3.20
N ILE A 195 7.24 0.95 3.47
CA ILE A 195 7.64 -0.41 3.85
C ILE A 195 7.96 -0.35 5.34
N PRO A 196 7.11 -0.94 6.21
CA PRO A 196 7.23 -0.72 7.64
C PRO A 196 8.47 -1.39 8.20
N GLU A 197 8.90 -0.90 9.36
CA GLU A 197 9.85 -1.62 10.22
C GLU A 197 9.06 -2.58 11.14
N SER A 198 9.58 -3.76 11.44
CA SER A 198 8.98 -4.64 12.46
C SER A 198 10.06 -5.28 13.32
N ARG A 199 9.68 -5.63 14.56
CA ARG A 199 10.52 -6.43 15.47
C ARG A 199 10.64 -7.88 15.02
N ARG A 200 9.77 -8.34 14.13
CA ARG A 200 9.79 -9.68 13.54
C ARG A 200 9.94 -9.55 12.03
N ASP A 201 11.05 -10.07 11.50
CA ASP A 201 11.34 -10.02 10.07
C ASP A 201 10.24 -10.67 9.21
N ARG A 202 9.52 -11.66 9.77
CA ARG A 202 8.42 -12.37 9.12
C ARG A 202 7.27 -11.44 8.74
N ASP A 203 7.00 -10.40 9.54
CA ASP A 203 5.86 -9.49 9.34
C ASP A 203 6.05 -8.64 8.05
N VAL A 204 7.30 -8.50 7.60
CA VAL A 204 7.73 -7.69 6.45
C VAL A 204 8.68 -8.51 5.58
N ALA A 205 8.24 -9.69 5.16
CA ALA A 205 9.07 -10.69 4.50
C ALA A 205 8.85 -10.82 2.99
N GLY A 206 8.01 -9.97 2.39
CA GLY A 206 7.66 -10.06 0.97
C GLY A 206 8.85 -9.91 0.01
N GLU A 207 9.25 -11.00 -0.64
CA GLU A 207 10.39 -11.08 -1.55
C GLU A 207 10.06 -11.88 -2.83
N PRO A 208 9.57 -11.20 -3.88
CA PRO A 208 8.99 -9.86 -3.85
C PRO A 208 7.53 -9.87 -3.41
N THR A 209 7.05 -8.72 -2.93
CA THR A 209 5.63 -8.40 -2.90
C THR A 209 5.17 -7.91 -4.27
N THR A 210 4.07 -8.47 -4.78
CA THR A 210 3.50 -8.08 -6.07
C THR A 210 2.38 -7.06 -5.87
N TYR A 211 2.46 -5.96 -6.61
CA TYR A 211 1.43 -4.92 -6.66
C TYR A 211 0.86 -4.79 -8.08
N ASN A 212 -0.46 -4.77 -8.20
CA ASN A 212 -1.20 -4.50 -9.42
C ASN A 212 -1.79 -3.09 -9.35
N VAL A 213 -1.71 -2.36 -10.46
CA VAL A 213 -2.48 -1.12 -10.66
C VAL A 213 -3.79 -1.51 -11.32
N LEU A 214 -4.90 -1.13 -10.71
CA LEU A 214 -6.25 -1.51 -11.18
C LEU A 214 -6.88 -0.40 -12.01
N ALA A 215 -7.69 -0.77 -13.00
CA ALA A 215 -8.56 0.17 -13.71
C ALA A 215 -9.84 0.51 -12.92
N ASP A 216 -10.28 -0.43 -12.07
CA ASP A 216 -11.40 -0.30 -11.16
C ASP A 216 -10.98 -0.89 -9.80
N PRO A 217 -10.99 -0.13 -8.70
CA PRO A 217 -10.58 -0.62 -7.37
C PRO A 217 -11.48 -1.73 -6.81
N ASP A 218 -12.70 -1.89 -7.33
CA ASP A 218 -13.65 -2.91 -6.87
C ASP A 218 -13.63 -4.18 -7.76
N ASP A 219 -12.87 -4.17 -8.86
CA ASP A 219 -12.63 -5.34 -9.72
C ASP A 219 -11.14 -5.73 -9.68
N GLN A 220 -10.87 -6.89 -9.08
CA GLN A 220 -9.52 -7.37 -8.81
C GLN A 220 -8.80 -7.90 -10.06
N ASP A 221 -9.57 -8.26 -11.07
CA ASP A 221 -9.06 -8.73 -12.35
C ASP A 221 -8.80 -7.57 -13.32
N SER A 222 -9.13 -6.33 -12.93
CA SER A 222 -8.96 -5.12 -13.75
C SER A 222 -7.51 -4.59 -13.79
N ALA A 223 -6.52 -5.45 -13.50
CA ALA A 223 -5.11 -5.10 -13.48
C ALA A 223 -4.63 -4.60 -14.86
N ILE A 224 -4.08 -3.39 -14.90
CA ILE A 224 -3.57 -2.75 -16.13
C ILE A 224 -2.05 -2.58 -16.15
N LYS A 225 -1.41 -2.73 -14.99
CA LYS A 225 0.05 -2.66 -14.82
C LYS A 225 0.40 -3.40 -13.52
N SER A 226 1.61 -3.91 -13.41
CA SER A 226 2.13 -4.43 -12.15
C SER A 226 3.54 -3.92 -11.87
N PHE A 227 3.91 -3.95 -10.60
CA PHE A 227 5.27 -3.73 -10.12
C PHE A 227 5.53 -4.61 -8.90
N ARG A 228 6.80 -4.77 -8.54
CA ARG A 228 7.25 -5.64 -7.46
C ARG A 228 8.19 -4.90 -6.54
N ILE A 229 8.07 -5.13 -5.24
CA ILE A 229 8.93 -4.54 -4.22
C ILE A 229 9.49 -5.67 -3.36
N ASP A 230 10.80 -5.68 -3.18
CA ASP A 230 11.44 -6.50 -2.16
C ASP A 230 11.40 -5.76 -0.82
N GLN A 231 10.45 -6.16 0.03
CA GLN A 231 10.22 -5.52 1.31
C GLN A 231 11.36 -5.79 2.30
N THR A 232 12.01 -6.95 2.18
CA THR A 232 13.09 -7.36 3.08
C THR A 232 14.28 -6.40 3.02
N LYS A 233 14.53 -5.82 1.83
CA LYS A 233 15.61 -4.88 1.58
C LYS A 233 15.27 -3.43 1.92
N LEU A 234 14.01 -3.14 2.21
CA LEU A 234 13.48 -1.77 2.33
C LEU A 234 12.73 -1.53 3.64
N ARG A 235 12.86 -2.41 4.64
CA ARG A 235 12.21 -2.23 5.95
C ARG A 235 12.53 -0.86 6.57
N GLY A 236 11.51 -0.26 7.17
CA GLY A 236 11.60 1.08 7.78
C GLY A 236 11.83 2.23 6.79
N SER A 237 11.58 2.01 5.49
CA SER A 237 11.82 3.00 4.45
C SER A 237 10.59 3.25 3.56
N GLY A 238 10.74 4.14 2.57
CA GLY A 238 9.70 4.42 1.58
C GLY A 238 10.25 4.38 0.16
N LEU A 239 9.42 3.94 -0.78
CA LEU A 239 9.73 3.91 -2.21
C LEU A 239 8.72 4.75 -2.98
N ILE A 240 9.17 5.56 -3.94
CA ILE A 240 8.28 6.28 -4.84
C ILE A 240 8.16 5.51 -6.16
N VAL A 241 6.93 5.19 -6.54
CA VAL A 241 6.60 4.61 -7.84
C VAL A 241 5.93 5.68 -8.71
N GLU A 242 6.60 6.06 -9.79
CA GLU A 242 6.12 7.12 -10.69
C GLU A 242 5.22 6.58 -11.80
N LYS A 243 4.48 7.51 -12.43
CA LYS A 243 3.68 7.27 -13.65
C LYS A 243 2.70 6.11 -13.48
N ILE A 244 2.03 6.06 -12.33
CA ILE A 244 0.91 5.16 -12.10
C ILE A 244 -0.30 5.73 -12.85
N PRO A 245 -0.91 4.97 -13.78
CA PRO A 245 -2.03 5.45 -14.57
C PRO A 245 -3.27 5.72 -13.70
N VAL A 246 -3.96 6.81 -14.01
CA VAL A 246 -5.30 7.11 -13.49
C VAL A 246 -6.35 6.57 -14.46
N ARG A 247 -7.41 5.95 -13.95
CA ARG A 247 -8.55 5.46 -14.74
C ARG A 247 -9.84 5.90 -14.06
N ASN A 248 -10.80 6.37 -14.84
CA ASN A 248 -12.10 6.81 -14.32
C ASN A 248 -12.00 7.78 -13.14
N GLN A 249 -11.03 8.72 -13.20
CA GLN A 249 -10.74 9.70 -12.14
C GLN A 249 -10.25 9.09 -10.82
N GLN A 250 -9.80 7.83 -10.87
CA GLN A 250 -9.32 7.08 -9.73
C GLN A 250 -7.91 6.54 -9.96
N LEU A 251 -7.19 6.39 -8.86
CA LEU A 251 -5.91 5.72 -8.76
C LEU A 251 -6.12 4.53 -7.83
N ALA A 252 -5.69 3.33 -8.24
CA ALA A 252 -5.89 2.12 -7.45
C ALA A 252 -4.67 1.22 -7.53
N VAL A 253 -4.19 0.76 -6.38
CA VAL A 253 -3.07 -0.17 -6.24
C VAL A 253 -3.51 -1.32 -5.34
N GLN A 254 -3.24 -2.55 -5.74
CA GLN A 254 -3.58 -3.76 -5.02
C GLN A 254 -2.32 -4.58 -4.78
N LEU A 255 -2.08 -4.98 -3.54
CA LEU A 255 -1.16 -6.04 -3.18
C LEU A 255 -1.88 -7.38 -3.29
N VAL A 256 -1.22 -8.38 -3.90
CA VAL A 256 -1.64 -9.78 -3.90
C VAL A 256 -0.69 -10.62 -3.04
N ASP A 257 -1.20 -11.69 -2.44
CA ASP A 257 -0.52 -12.53 -1.45
C ASP A 257 0.49 -13.54 -2.02
N ARG A 258 0.75 -13.54 -3.33
CA ARG A 258 1.74 -14.45 -3.93
C ARG A 258 3.11 -14.26 -3.32
N GLY A 259 3.57 -15.32 -2.66
CA GLY A 259 4.87 -15.38 -2.02
C GLY A 259 5.11 -16.75 -1.37
N GLN A 260 6.37 -16.99 -1.01
CA GLN A 260 6.85 -18.22 -0.41
C GLN A 260 6.95 -18.04 1.11
N ASP A 261 6.23 -18.85 1.90
CA ASP A 261 6.11 -18.75 3.37
C ASP A 261 6.64 -19.97 4.14
N TRP A 262 7.33 -20.87 3.45
CA TRP A 262 8.00 -22.03 4.04
C TRP A 262 9.47 -22.10 3.62
N GLY A 263 10.28 -22.79 4.43
CA GLY A 263 11.73 -22.92 4.26
C GLY A 263 12.53 -22.14 5.29
N SER A 264 13.86 -22.21 5.20
CA SER A 264 14.75 -21.49 6.12
C SER A 264 14.41 -20.00 6.12
N ASP A 265 14.15 -19.46 7.31
CA ASP A 265 13.89 -18.03 7.56
C ASP A 265 12.64 -17.47 6.85
N ARG A 266 11.76 -18.35 6.37
CA ARG A 266 10.53 -18.00 5.64
C ARG A 266 9.27 -18.52 6.30
N ASP A 267 9.38 -19.41 7.29
CA ASP A 267 8.25 -20.02 7.98
C ASP A 267 7.28 -18.97 8.54
N GLY A 268 6.05 -18.97 8.03
CA GLY A 268 5.04 -17.96 8.36
C GLY A 268 5.43 -16.56 7.93
N ALA A 269 6.03 -16.40 6.74
CA ALA A 269 6.34 -15.10 6.17
C ALA A 269 5.07 -14.37 5.70
N HIS A 270 5.06 -13.06 5.90
CA HIS A 270 3.97 -12.17 5.52
C HIS A 270 4.47 -11.07 4.57
N HIS A 271 3.58 -10.62 3.70
CA HIS A 271 3.70 -9.31 3.08
C HIS A 271 3.22 -8.24 4.07
N ALA A 272 3.89 -7.09 4.07
CA ALA A 272 3.42 -5.93 4.83
C ALA A 272 2.57 -5.01 3.95
N ALA A 273 1.34 -4.72 4.37
CA ALA A 273 0.50 -3.68 3.81
C ALA A 273 0.44 -2.50 4.78
N ALA A 274 1.22 -1.46 4.52
CA ALA A 274 1.22 -0.22 5.29
C ALA A 274 0.60 0.94 4.50
N GLN A 275 0.94 2.17 4.85
CA GLN A 275 0.39 3.36 4.22
C GLN A 275 0.98 3.61 2.83
N MET A 276 0.16 4.19 1.96
CA MET A 276 0.58 4.73 0.67
C MET A 276 0.11 6.17 0.53
N ARG A 277 0.90 7.02 -0.11
CA ARG A 277 0.49 8.38 -0.49
C ARG A 277 0.37 8.50 -2.00
N ALA A 278 -0.78 8.92 -2.49
CA ALA A 278 -0.96 9.34 -3.87
C ALA A 278 -0.58 10.81 -4.02
N ASP A 279 0.20 11.14 -5.05
CA ASP A 279 0.59 12.50 -5.40
C ASP A 279 0.36 12.71 -6.91
N CYS A 280 -0.58 13.58 -7.28
CA CYS A 280 -0.92 13.89 -8.67
C CYS A 280 -0.71 15.36 -8.99
N ARG A 281 -0.19 15.65 -10.19
CA ARG A 281 0.03 17.00 -10.71
C ARG A 281 -0.41 17.03 -12.16
N ALA A 282 -1.09 18.12 -12.56
CA ALA A 282 -1.56 18.35 -13.92
C ALA A 282 -0.54 19.11 -14.77
#